data_AF-A0A421K8B8-F1
#
_entry.id   AF-A0A421K8B8-F1
#
_cell.length_a   1.000
_cell.length_b   1.000
_cell.length_c   1.000
_cell.angle_alpha   90.00
_cell.angle_beta   90.00
_cell.angle_gamma   90.00
#
_symmetry.space_group_name_H-M   'P 1'
#
loop_
_entity.id
_entity.type
_entity.pdbx_description
1 polymer ?
#
loop_
_entity_poly.entity_id
_entity_poly.type
_entity_poly.pdbx_seq_one_letter_code
_entity_poly.pdbx_strand_id
1 'polypeptide(L)'
;MICDPRRNIITALIAGRAVNPQSKLAAFRAISGPNRTSTLADTAGLGEDLIQRDIYEALDWLLMRQNAIEKKLADRHLKNGSFVLYDLKFPLV
;
A
#
# COMPACT_ATOMS: atom_id res chain seq x y z
N MET A 1 -15.29 -8.80 -11.11
CA MET A 1 -15.15 -8.12 -9.81
C MET A 1 -14.42 -6.81 -10.05
N ILE A 2 -15.14 -5.72 -10.33
CA ILE A 2 -14.51 -4.40 -10.50
C ILE A 2 -14.37 -3.82 -9.10
N CYS A 3 -13.15 -3.89 -8.57
CA CYS A 3 -12.78 -3.29 -7.30
C CYS A 3 -12.64 -1.77 -7.49
N ASP A 4 -12.93 -0.97 -6.47
CA ASP A 4 -12.62 0.47 -6.42
C ASP A 4 -11.17 0.74 -6.91
N PRO A 5 -10.93 1.65 -7.87
CA PRO A 5 -9.59 1.93 -8.40
C PRO A 5 -8.56 2.24 -7.31
N ARG A 6 -8.96 2.94 -6.25
CA ARG A 6 -8.10 3.29 -5.11
C ARG A 6 -7.63 2.03 -4.37
N ARG A 7 -8.49 1.01 -4.25
CA ARG A 7 -8.13 -0.26 -3.63
C ARG A 7 -7.06 -0.99 -4.44
N ASN A 8 -7.15 -0.99 -5.76
CA ASN A 8 -6.16 -1.64 -6.61
C ASN A 8 -4.81 -0.93 -6.51
N ILE A 9 -4.81 0.41 -6.54
CA ILE A 9 -3.60 1.23 -6.36
C ILE A 9 -2.93 0.89 -5.02
N ILE A 10 -3.69 0.91 -3.92
CA ILE A 10 -3.16 0.59 -2.59
C ILE A 10 -2.63 -0.84 -2.51
N THR A 11 -3.33 -1.81 -3.11
CA THR A 11 -2.89 -3.21 -3.12
C THR A 11 -1.56 -3.36 -3.86
N ALA A 12 -1.41 -2.70 -5.01
CA ALA A 12 -0.16 -2.66 -5.77
C ALA A 12 0.99 -2.02 -4.97
N LEU A 13 0.72 -0.90 -4.27
CA LEU A 13 1.73 -0.23 -3.44
C LEU A 13 2.17 -1.08 -2.24
N ILE A 14 1.23 -1.75 -1.56
CA ILE A 14 1.53 -2.64 -0.43
C ILE A 14 2.35 -3.85 -0.93
N ALA A 15 1.94 -4.49 -2.02
CA ALA A 15 2.67 -5.61 -2.60
C ALA A 15 4.06 -5.19 -3.08
N GLY A 16 4.16 -4.04 -3.77
CA GLY A 16 5.43 -3.46 -4.21
C GLY A 16 6.37 -3.19 -3.04
N ARG A 17 5.86 -2.64 -1.93
CA ARG A 17 6.65 -2.41 -0.72
C ARG A 17 7.16 -3.70 -0.08
N ALA A 18 6.40 -4.79 -0.13
CA ALA A 18 6.79 -6.09 0.39
C ALA A 18 7.87 -6.78 -0.49
N VAL A 19 7.77 -6.63 -1.80
CA VAL A 19 8.68 -7.28 -2.77
C VAL A 19 9.97 -6.49 -2.96
N ASN A 20 9.88 -5.15 -3.06
CA ASN A 20 11.01 -4.27 -3.29
C ASN A 20 10.82 -2.96 -2.51
N PRO A 21 11.31 -2.88 -1.26
CA PRO A 21 11.14 -1.70 -0.42
C PRO A 21 11.85 -0.47 -1.00
N GLN A 22 11.09 0.50 -1.51
CA GLN A 22 11.65 1.74 -2.06
C GLN A 22 10.99 3.01 -1.48
N SER A 23 11.48 4.19 -1.89
CA SER A 23 10.86 5.48 -1.58
C SER A 23 9.50 5.62 -2.28
N LYS A 24 8.64 6.54 -1.80
CA LYS A 24 7.31 6.78 -2.41
C LYS A 24 7.38 7.10 -3.90
N LEU A 25 8.34 7.96 -4.29
CA LEU A 25 8.53 8.35 -5.68
C LEU A 25 9.04 7.18 -6.55
N ALA A 26 9.95 6.37 -6.03
CA ALA A 26 10.43 5.19 -6.74
C ALA A 26 9.33 4.12 -6.91
N ALA A 27 8.53 3.89 -5.87
CA ALA A 27 7.37 3.00 -5.93
C ALA A 27 6.34 3.46 -6.97
N PHE A 28 6.06 4.77 -7.06
CA PHE A 28 5.20 5.33 -8.11
C PHE A 28 5.78 5.10 -9.52
N ARG A 29 7.05 5.42 -9.73
CA ARG A 29 7.73 5.20 -11.03
C ARG A 29 7.77 3.74 -11.46
N ALA A 30 7.80 2.81 -10.49
CA ALA A 30 7.80 1.38 -10.79
C ALA A 30 6.48 0.89 -11.42
N ILE A 31 5.37 1.59 -11.21
CA ILE A 31 4.02 1.19 -11.65
C ILE A 31 3.38 2.16 -12.65
N SER A 32 3.93 3.35 -12.84
CA SER A 32 3.36 4.40 -13.70
C SER A 32 4.19 4.71 -14.94
N GLY A 33 3.50 4.99 -16.04
CA GLY A 33 4.10 5.46 -17.30
C GLY A 33 4.74 4.37 -18.16
N PRO A 34 5.30 4.76 -19.33
CA PRO A 34 5.80 3.83 -20.34
C PRO A 34 7.09 3.10 -19.93
N ASN A 35 7.87 3.68 -19.02
CA ASN A 35 9.14 3.12 -18.52
C ASN A 35 8.98 2.45 -17.15
N ARG A 36 7.79 1.92 -16.85
CA ARG A 36 7.54 1.20 -15.59
C ARG A 36 8.46 -0.01 -15.47
N THR A 37 9.02 -0.23 -14.29
CA THR A 37 9.98 -1.31 -14.02
C THR A 37 9.34 -2.54 -13.39
N SER A 38 8.01 -2.55 -13.24
CA SER A 38 7.26 -3.65 -12.64
C SER A 38 5.97 -3.97 -13.39
N THR A 39 5.62 -5.26 -13.43
CA THR A 39 4.34 -5.79 -13.91
C THR A 39 3.22 -5.72 -12.86
N LEU A 40 3.49 -5.14 -11.68
CA LEU A 40 2.51 -4.95 -10.60
C LEU A 40 1.31 -4.12 -11.05
N ALA A 41 1.52 -3.12 -11.91
CA ALA A 41 0.44 -2.30 -12.46
C ALA A 41 -0.56 -3.15 -13.25
N ASP A 42 -0.05 -4.01 -14.13
CA ASP A 42 -0.87 -4.91 -14.96
C ASP A 42 -1.59 -5.95 -14.10
N THR A 43 -0.86 -6.55 -13.15
CA THR A 43 -1.41 -7.57 -12.24
C THR A 43 -2.52 -7.00 -11.35
N ALA A 44 -2.39 -5.75 -10.93
CA ALA A 44 -3.39 -5.06 -10.12
C ALA A 44 -4.51 -4.40 -10.95
N GLY A 45 -4.45 -4.48 -12.29
CA GLY A 45 -5.43 -3.86 -13.18
C GLY A 45 -5.44 -2.34 -13.09
N LEU A 46 -4.27 -1.71 -13.05
CA LEU A 46 -4.12 -0.25 -13.07
C LEU A 46 -4.07 0.27 -14.51
N GLY A 47 -4.67 1.44 -14.75
CA GLY A 47 -4.60 2.12 -16.03
C GLY A 47 -3.19 2.67 -16.32
N GLU A 48 -2.89 2.86 -17.61
CA GLU A 48 -1.60 3.43 -18.05
C GLU A 48 -1.49 4.94 -17.77
N ASP A 49 -2.61 5.60 -17.57
CA ASP A 49 -2.78 7.03 -17.29
C ASP A 49 -2.63 7.38 -15.80
N LEU A 50 -2.15 6.44 -14.97
CA LEU A 50 -1.96 6.64 -13.54
C LEU A 50 -0.97 7.78 -13.25
N ILE A 51 -1.48 8.87 -12.68
CA ILE A 51 -0.68 10.03 -12.29
C ILE A 51 -0.43 10.08 -10.78
N GLN A 52 0.49 10.96 -10.37
CA GLN A 52 0.87 11.12 -8.97
C GLN A 52 -0.32 11.51 -8.07
N ARG A 53 -1.29 12.26 -8.60
CA ARG A 53 -2.50 12.66 -7.85
C ARG A 53 -3.33 11.44 -7.42
N ASP A 54 -3.53 10.48 -8.32
CA ASP A 54 -4.33 9.29 -8.04
C ASP A 54 -3.73 8.45 -6.90
N ILE A 55 -2.39 8.41 -6.82
CA ILE A 55 -1.67 7.77 -5.72
C ILE A 55 -1.98 8.44 -4.40
N TYR A 56 -1.91 9.77 -4.34
CA TYR A 56 -2.19 10.50 -3.09
C TYR A 56 -3.65 10.38 -2.68
N GLU A 57 -4.59 10.49 -3.63
CA GLU A 57 -6.01 10.26 -3.36
C GLU A 57 -6.27 8.83 -2.83
N ALA A 58 -5.58 7.83 -3.38
CA ALA A 58 -5.67 6.46 -2.88
C ALA A 58 -5.07 6.30 -1.48
N LEU A 59 -3.96 6.98 -1.17
CA LEU A 59 -3.34 7.00 0.17
C LEU A 59 -4.23 7.67 1.21
N ASP A 60 -4.83 8.80 0.88
CA ASP A 60 -5.79 9.48 1.77
C ASP A 60 -7.03 8.61 2.00
N TRP A 61 -7.51 7.94 0.95
CA TRP A 61 -8.59 6.96 1.05
C TRP A 61 -8.25 5.79 1.96
N LEU A 62 -7.01 5.28 1.92
CA LEU A 62 -6.55 4.24 2.84
C LEU A 62 -6.50 4.77 4.28
N LEU A 63 -5.96 5.97 4.48
CA LEU A 63 -5.80 6.59 5.80
C LEU A 63 -7.16 6.74 6.50
N MET A 64 -8.19 7.22 5.80
CA MET A 64 -9.54 7.32 6.35
C MET A 64 -10.13 5.98 6.80
N ARG A 65 -9.63 4.86 6.25
CA ARG A 65 -10.11 3.51 6.53
C ARG A 65 -9.23 2.75 7.53
N GLN A 66 -8.11 3.33 7.96
CA GLN A 66 -7.11 2.66 8.79
C GLN A 66 -7.73 2.01 10.03
N ASN A 67 -8.44 2.79 10.86
CA ASN A 67 -9.07 2.28 12.10
C ASN A 67 -10.00 1.08 11.86
N ALA A 68 -10.80 1.13 10.79
CA ALA A 68 -11.74 0.05 10.46
C ALA A 68 -11.01 -1.21 9.98
N ILE A 69 -9.95 -1.04 9.17
CA ILE A 69 -9.12 -2.15 8.67
C ILE A 69 -8.35 -2.79 9.82
N GLU A 70 -7.68 -1.98 10.64
CA GLU A 70 -6.90 -2.44 11.79
C GLU A 70 -7.77 -3.19 12.79
N LYS A 71 -8.95 -2.67 13.14
CA LYS A 71 -9.91 -3.37 14.01
C LYS A 71 -10.29 -4.74 13.45
N LYS A 72 -10.59 -4.82 12.15
CA LYS A 72 -10.96 -6.08 11.50
C LYS A 72 -9.81 -7.09 11.46
N LEU A 73 -8.57 -6.61 11.26
CA LEU A 73 -7.39 -7.46 11.31
C LEU A 73 -7.09 -7.92 12.73
N ALA A 74 -7.23 -7.04 13.72
CA ALA A 74 -7.10 -7.35 15.14
C ALA A 74 -8.10 -8.43 15.56
N ASP A 75 -9.40 -8.24 15.26
CA ASP A 75 -10.45 -9.22 15.57
C ASP A 75 -10.18 -10.59 14.93
N ARG A 76 -9.49 -10.63 13.79
CA ARG A 76 -9.18 -11.87 13.08
C ARG A 76 -7.93 -12.56 13.62
N HIS A 77 -6.87 -11.80 13.90
CA HIS A 77 -5.52 -12.34 14.11
C HIS A 77 -5.03 -12.21 15.55
N LEU A 78 -5.58 -11.29 16.35
CA LEU A 78 -5.16 -11.06 17.74
C LEU A 78 -6.03 -11.81 18.75
N LYS A 79 -6.29 -13.10 18.51
CA LYS A 79 -6.97 -13.99 19.46
C LYS A 79 -5.94 -14.89 20.17
N ASN A 80 -6.15 -15.17 21.45
CA ASN A 80 -5.36 -16.10 22.29
C ASN A 80 -3.97 -15.61 22.75
N GLY A 81 -3.84 -14.34 23.13
CA GLY A 81 -2.54 -13.78 23.55
C GLY A 81 -1.69 -13.49 22.32
N SER A 82 -1.41 -12.21 22.07
CA SER A 82 -0.73 -11.77 20.86
C SER A 82 0.54 -11.03 21.22
N PHE A 83 1.60 -11.28 20.45
CA PHE A 83 2.85 -10.54 20.60
C PHE A 83 2.61 -9.09 20.20
N VAL A 84 2.81 -8.17 21.14
CA VAL A 84 2.82 -6.74 20.87
C VAL A 84 4.23 -6.35 20.47
N LEU A 85 4.44 -6.13 19.18
CA LEU A 85 5.68 -5.56 18.64
C LEU A 85 5.58 -4.04 18.74
N TYR A 86 6.31 -3.46 19.69
CA TYR A 86 6.51 -2.01 19.74
C TYR A 86 7.78 -1.64 18.97
N ASP A 87 7.68 -0.64 18.09
CA ASP A 87 8.85 -0.05 17.44
C ASP A 87 9.66 0.73 18.47
N LEU A 88 10.76 0.13 18.93
CA LEU A 88 11.73 0.81 19.77
C LEU A 88 12.62 1.66 18.86
N LYS A 89 12.25 2.94 18.71
CA LYS A 89 13.17 3.91 18.14
C LYS A 89 14.31 4.12 19.13
N PHE A 90 15.49 3.63 18.79
CA PHE A 90 16.70 4.06 19.47
C PHE A 90 16.82 5.58 19.29
N PRO A 91 16.87 6.38 20.38
CA PRO A 91 17.39 7.72 20.25
C PRO A 91 18.83 7.55 19.80
N LEU A 92 19.14 8.02 18.59
CA LEU A 92 20.52 8.21 18.19
C LEU A 92 21.09 9.23 19.19
N VAL A 93 21.94 8.73 20.09
CA VAL A 93 22.89 9.55 20.85
C VAL A 93 23.93 10.06 19.87
#